data_AF-R2SMT3-F1
#
_entry.id   AF-R2SMT3-F1
#
_cell.length_a   1.000
_cell.length_b   1.000
_cell.length_c   1.000
_cell.angle_alpha   90.00
_cell.angle_beta   90.00
_cell.angle_gamma   90.00
#
_symmetry.space_group_name_H-M   'P 1'
#
loop_
_entity.id
_entity.type
_entity.pdbx_description
1 polymer ?
#
loop_
_entity_poly.entity_id
_entity_poly.type
_entity_poly.pdbx_seq_one_letter_code
_entity_poly.pdbx_strand_id
1 'polypeptide(L)'
;MNYSIDTLNNIQLEEHAQPFGDEGVGNLLILLVIFQQLEKGNLLVDDAVVVSEAIAGEKKNLNCLGFEQGEEWLLSDLIQLQVLTGAPDCALLLAKLFREQVKKSAQKAMDAFVLENKLTENCCKNVSGRRKKSAPQSYTINDIKRIGQAFSTLPSEYHHYFTVTEKSFKGELLKGASTFFQEKRADFGLFWNKKNGFLIDGNQLLIVLDAENEFELNEQFYCLLNDQEETKHKANQGKVFSKSNVSVAIVGDTYMGEWYAAHRKRLGRWDPIIDEGYDYSFREVESMINNADFTIANLEAVLVNDPSDSPLKRIKKFVLGGDKEETTAVLKRQGIDLVTLATNHIGDFGQAGVQQTVQSLKEKKIAYIGSGETVEEASQPFRLKTRSQEVFIFNAYWYKRYQYRSTNTYAIGENLGAACISTHFCEKIKAFKAEHPNAKIVVI
;
A
#
# COMPACT_ATOMS: atom_id res chain seq x y z
N MET A 1 -9.00 -19.29 -4.91
CA MET A 1 -9.21 -17.87 -4.50
C MET A 1 -7.97 -17.06 -4.83
N ASN A 2 -8.02 -15.72 -4.83
CA ASN A 2 -6.83 -14.89 -5.06
C ASN A 2 -5.99 -14.69 -3.78
N TYR A 3 -6.42 -15.24 -2.64
CA TYR A 3 -5.67 -15.25 -1.40
C TYR A 3 -5.88 -16.58 -0.66
N SER A 4 -5.00 -16.91 0.27
CA SER A 4 -5.20 -18.01 1.21
C SER A 4 -4.44 -17.80 2.53
N ILE A 5 -4.89 -18.48 3.56
CA ILE A 5 -4.17 -18.67 4.82
C ILE A 5 -4.14 -20.17 5.12
N ASP A 6 -2.94 -20.71 5.34
CA ASP A 6 -2.71 -22.13 5.55
C ASP A 6 -1.78 -22.34 6.74
N THR A 7 -1.95 -23.44 7.47
CA THR A 7 -0.93 -23.87 8.44
C THR A 7 0.16 -24.63 7.70
N LEU A 8 1.44 -24.32 7.91
CA LEU A 8 2.57 -24.93 7.19
C LEU A 8 2.62 -26.46 7.31
N ASN A 9 2.18 -26.99 8.45
CA ASN A 9 2.08 -28.43 8.71
C ASN A 9 0.78 -29.08 8.18
N ASN A 10 -0.16 -28.30 7.66
CA ASN A 10 -1.45 -28.75 7.15
C ASN A 10 -1.95 -27.86 6.00
N ILE A 11 -1.19 -27.84 4.90
CA ILE A 11 -1.53 -27.05 3.72
C ILE A 11 -2.74 -27.66 3.02
N GLN A 12 -3.80 -26.86 2.84
CA GLN A 12 -5.00 -27.30 2.14
C GLN A 12 -4.87 -26.99 0.65
N LEU A 13 -4.84 -28.01 -0.20
CA LEU A 13 -4.76 -27.82 -1.64
C LEU A 13 -6.17 -27.67 -2.24
N GLU A 14 -6.35 -26.68 -3.13
CA GLU A 14 -7.59 -26.50 -3.87
C GLU A 14 -7.72 -27.59 -4.95
N GLU A 15 -8.85 -28.32 -4.99
CA GLU A 15 -9.09 -29.43 -5.93
C GLU A 15 -9.07 -28.99 -7.40
N HIS A 16 -9.51 -27.76 -7.67
CA HIS A 16 -9.60 -27.16 -9.00
C HIS A 16 -8.96 -25.77 -9.05
N ALA A 17 -7.72 -25.67 -8.55
CA ALA A 17 -6.95 -24.43 -8.58
C ALA A 17 -6.78 -23.91 -10.03
N GLN A 18 -7.28 -22.70 -10.29
CA GLN A 18 -7.19 -22.09 -11.62
C GLN A 18 -5.77 -21.59 -11.90
N PRO A 19 -5.29 -21.70 -13.16
CA PRO A 19 -4.05 -21.04 -13.59
C PRO A 19 -4.16 -19.52 -13.43
N PHE A 20 -3.09 -18.92 -12.93
CA PHE A 20 -2.95 -17.50 -12.65
C PHE A 20 -1.83 -16.89 -13.52
N GLY A 21 -2.14 -15.75 -14.15
CA GLY A 21 -1.21 -14.96 -14.95
C GLY A 21 -0.71 -15.62 -16.24
N ASP A 22 0.17 -14.92 -16.95
CA ASP A 22 0.94 -15.41 -18.11
C ASP A 22 2.47 -15.38 -17.88
N GLU A 23 2.84 -15.29 -16.60
CA GLU A 23 4.20 -15.34 -16.07
C GLU A 23 4.37 -16.61 -15.21
N GLY A 24 5.63 -17.00 -15.00
CA GLY A 24 5.99 -18.17 -14.18
C GLY A 24 6.69 -17.76 -12.89
N VAL A 25 6.95 -18.75 -12.05
CA VAL A 25 7.58 -18.62 -10.72
C VAL A 25 9.10 -18.82 -10.74
N GLY A 26 9.74 -18.77 -11.92
CA GLY A 26 11.19 -18.99 -12.05
C GLY A 26 12.03 -18.01 -11.21
N ASN A 27 11.57 -16.77 -11.08
CA ASN A 27 12.16 -15.74 -10.23
C ASN A 27 12.13 -16.09 -8.72
N LEU A 28 11.21 -16.95 -8.28
CA LEU A 28 11.15 -17.50 -6.92
C LEU A 28 11.96 -18.79 -6.82
N LEU A 29 11.80 -19.70 -7.79
CA LEU A 29 12.48 -21.00 -7.76
C LEU A 29 14.00 -20.88 -7.87
N ILE A 30 14.51 -19.84 -8.55
CA ILE A 30 15.96 -19.59 -8.62
C ILE A 30 16.55 -19.33 -7.22
N LEU A 31 15.80 -18.67 -6.33
CA LEU A 31 16.25 -18.45 -4.95
C LEU A 31 16.30 -19.78 -4.19
N LEU A 32 15.26 -20.61 -4.27
CA LEU A 32 15.23 -21.92 -3.61
C LEU A 32 16.41 -22.79 -4.04
N VAL A 33 16.68 -22.90 -5.35
CA VAL A 33 17.81 -23.73 -5.81
C VAL A 33 19.16 -23.15 -5.41
N ILE A 34 19.30 -21.82 -5.29
CA ILE A 34 20.51 -21.17 -4.77
C ILE A 34 20.71 -21.55 -3.30
N PHE A 35 19.68 -21.39 -2.45
CA PHE A 35 19.78 -21.74 -1.02
C PHE A 35 20.06 -23.23 -0.80
N GLN A 36 19.46 -24.11 -1.59
CA GLN A 36 19.80 -25.55 -1.57
C GLN A 36 21.26 -25.85 -1.91
N GLN A 37 21.93 -25.02 -2.72
CA GLN A 37 23.36 -25.20 -3.00
C GLN A 37 24.25 -24.55 -1.94
N LEU A 38 23.80 -23.46 -1.30
CA LEU A 38 24.46 -22.89 -0.12
C LEU A 38 24.48 -23.92 1.03
N GLU A 39 23.35 -24.59 1.30
CA GLU A 39 23.29 -25.65 2.32
C GLU A 39 24.19 -26.84 2.01
N LYS A 40 24.36 -27.17 0.72
CA LYS A 40 25.26 -28.24 0.27
C LYS A 40 26.73 -27.82 0.27
N GLY A 41 27.04 -26.55 0.54
CA GLY A 41 28.39 -25.98 0.45
C GLY A 41 28.94 -25.88 -0.98
N ASN A 42 28.07 -25.98 -2.00
CA ASN A 42 28.45 -25.84 -3.41
C ASN A 42 28.47 -24.39 -3.89
N LEU A 43 27.86 -23.49 -3.11
CA LEU A 43 27.92 -22.05 -3.27
C LEU A 43 28.35 -21.43 -1.95
N LEU A 44 28.97 -20.26 -2.03
CA LEU A 44 29.28 -19.40 -0.91
C LEU A 44 28.65 -18.02 -1.13
N VAL A 45 28.28 -17.33 -0.06
CA VAL A 45 27.62 -16.01 -0.14
C VAL A 45 28.52 -14.90 -0.70
N ASP A 46 29.83 -15.13 -0.70
CA ASP A 46 30.88 -14.29 -1.28
C ASP A 46 31.30 -14.74 -2.69
N ASP A 47 30.67 -15.77 -3.26
CA ASP A 47 30.84 -16.09 -4.67
C ASP A 47 30.44 -14.88 -5.52
N ALA A 48 31.27 -14.56 -6.50
CA ALA A 48 31.06 -13.42 -7.39
C ALA A 48 30.74 -13.87 -8.82
N VAL A 49 30.05 -12.99 -9.55
CA VAL A 49 29.79 -13.17 -10.98
C VAL A 49 29.97 -11.87 -11.73
N VAL A 50 30.67 -11.94 -12.87
CA VAL A 50 30.85 -10.81 -13.78
C VAL A 50 29.70 -10.77 -14.79
N VAL A 51 29.09 -9.62 -14.97
CA VAL A 51 27.97 -9.40 -15.89
C VAL A 51 28.45 -9.53 -17.34
N SER A 52 27.80 -10.43 -18.09
CA SER A 52 28.10 -10.65 -19.51
C SER A 52 27.39 -9.63 -20.41
N GLU A 53 27.87 -9.48 -21.65
CA GLU A 53 27.21 -8.62 -22.66
C GLU A 53 25.74 -8.99 -22.87
N ALA A 54 25.43 -10.30 -22.89
CA ALA A 54 24.06 -10.78 -23.06
C ALA A 54 23.12 -10.34 -21.92
N ILE A 55 23.58 -10.40 -20.67
CA ILE A 55 22.77 -9.95 -19.51
C ILE A 55 22.70 -8.42 -19.47
N ALA A 56 23.79 -7.71 -19.75
CA ALA A 56 23.79 -6.26 -19.84
C ALA A 56 22.82 -5.74 -20.93
N GLY A 57 22.64 -6.50 -22.01
CA GLY A 57 21.66 -6.23 -23.06
C GLY A 57 20.21 -6.23 -22.57
N GLU A 58 19.90 -6.93 -21.48
CA GLU A 58 18.54 -7.03 -20.91
C GLU A 58 18.06 -5.71 -20.29
N LYS A 59 18.94 -4.76 -19.98
CA LYS A 59 18.59 -3.50 -19.30
C LYS A 59 17.50 -2.67 -19.98
N LYS A 60 17.26 -2.90 -21.28
CA LYS A 60 16.22 -2.22 -22.07
C LYS A 60 14.83 -2.82 -21.85
N ASN A 61 14.74 -4.01 -21.25
CA ASN A 61 13.50 -4.73 -21.03
C ASN A 61 12.81 -4.26 -19.74
N LEU A 62 11.48 -4.42 -19.69
CA LEU A 62 10.67 -4.05 -18.55
C LEU A 62 11.13 -4.78 -17.27
N ASN A 63 11.08 -4.04 -16.15
CA ASN A 63 11.40 -4.51 -14.80
C ASN A 63 12.83 -5.03 -14.59
N CYS A 64 13.77 -4.74 -15.50
CA CYS A 64 15.20 -4.96 -15.27
C CYS A 64 15.79 -3.89 -14.34
N LEU A 65 16.85 -4.25 -13.60
CA LEU A 65 17.64 -3.29 -12.81
C LEU A 65 18.64 -2.53 -13.69
N GLY A 66 19.14 -3.17 -14.74
CA GLY A 66 20.07 -2.55 -15.67
C GLY A 66 21.54 -2.69 -15.26
N PHE A 67 21.96 -3.92 -14.97
CA PHE A 67 23.37 -4.27 -14.82
C PHE A 67 24.18 -3.90 -16.06
N GLU A 68 25.44 -3.49 -15.87
CA GLU A 68 26.36 -3.15 -16.95
C GLU A 68 27.41 -4.24 -17.16
N GLN A 69 27.83 -4.41 -18.42
CA GLN A 69 28.82 -5.42 -18.77
C GLN A 69 30.14 -5.17 -18.03
N GLY A 70 30.71 -6.23 -17.48
CA GLY A 70 31.96 -6.16 -16.73
C GLY A 70 31.81 -5.76 -15.26
N GLU A 71 30.62 -5.36 -14.81
CA GLU A 71 30.35 -5.25 -13.37
C GLU A 71 30.49 -6.61 -12.70
N GLU A 72 31.00 -6.62 -11.47
CA GLU A 72 31.12 -7.81 -10.63
C GLU A 72 30.21 -7.68 -9.42
N TRP A 73 29.45 -8.73 -9.12
CA TRP A 73 28.46 -8.74 -8.05
C TRP A 73 28.56 -10.00 -7.21
N LEU A 74 28.48 -9.85 -5.89
CA LEU A 74 28.45 -10.95 -4.92
C LEU A 74 27.08 -11.62 -4.89
N LEU A 75 27.06 -12.93 -4.63
CA LEU A 75 25.84 -13.72 -4.50
C LEU A 75 24.90 -13.13 -3.44
N SER A 76 25.44 -12.74 -2.28
CA SER A 76 24.68 -12.09 -1.20
C SER A 76 23.94 -10.84 -1.66
N ASP A 77 24.56 -9.98 -2.48
CA ASP A 77 23.93 -8.79 -3.03
C ASP A 77 22.84 -9.14 -4.05
N LEU A 78 23.10 -10.13 -4.90
CA LEU A 78 22.14 -10.60 -5.91
C LEU A 78 20.91 -11.25 -5.29
N ILE A 79 21.07 -12.00 -4.19
CA ILE A 79 19.95 -12.55 -3.43
C ILE A 79 19.07 -11.41 -2.92
N GLN A 80 19.65 -10.39 -2.28
CA GLN A 80 18.88 -9.27 -1.74
C GLN A 80 18.19 -8.47 -2.84
N LEU A 81 18.86 -8.21 -3.97
CA LEU A 81 18.25 -7.54 -5.12
C LEU A 81 17.10 -8.36 -5.70
N GLN A 82 17.27 -9.68 -5.84
CA GLN A 82 16.25 -10.58 -6.36
C GLN A 82 15.04 -10.67 -5.43
N VAL A 83 15.25 -10.80 -4.12
CA VAL A 83 14.18 -10.77 -3.11
C VAL A 83 13.40 -9.46 -3.17
N LEU A 84 14.11 -8.34 -3.24
CA LEU A 84 13.51 -7.01 -3.15
C LEU A 84 12.71 -6.64 -4.41
N THR A 85 13.16 -7.10 -5.58
CA THR A 85 12.70 -6.57 -6.86
C THR A 85 12.08 -7.61 -7.79
N GLY A 86 12.45 -8.88 -7.63
CA GLY A 86 12.10 -9.95 -8.58
C GLY A 86 12.66 -9.71 -9.99
N ALA A 87 13.69 -8.88 -10.14
CA ALA A 87 14.15 -8.40 -11.43
C ALA A 87 14.65 -9.53 -12.36
N PRO A 88 14.16 -9.61 -13.60
CA PRO A 88 14.52 -10.68 -14.52
C PRO A 88 16.01 -10.78 -14.86
N ASP A 89 16.71 -9.66 -15.04
CA ASP A 89 18.15 -9.63 -15.30
C ASP A 89 18.96 -10.09 -14.08
N CYS A 90 18.49 -9.80 -12.87
CA CYS A 90 19.06 -10.33 -11.63
C CYS A 90 18.89 -11.86 -11.55
N ALA A 91 17.71 -12.40 -11.89
CA ALA A 91 17.48 -13.84 -11.96
C ALA A 91 18.39 -14.54 -12.98
N LEU A 92 18.63 -13.91 -14.14
CA LEU A 92 19.57 -14.42 -15.14
C LEU A 92 21.03 -14.41 -14.64
N LEU A 93 21.40 -13.39 -13.86
CA LEU A 93 22.73 -13.29 -13.27
C LEU A 93 22.95 -14.35 -12.18
N LEU A 94 21.95 -14.60 -11.32
CA LEU A 94 21.93 -15.73 -10.39
C LEU A 94 22.08 -17.07 -11.13
N ALA A 95 21.37 -17.26 -12.24
CA ALA A 95 21.46 -18.47 -13.06
C ALA A 95 22.85 -18.67 -13.68
N LYS A 96 23.51 -17.57 -14.07
CA LYS A 96 24.89 -17.59 -14.57
C LYS A 96 25.87 -17.96 -13.45
N LEU A 97 25.77 -17.32 -12.28
CA LEU A 97 26.60 -17.66 -11.12
C LEU A 97 26.44 -19.14 -10.76
N PHE A 98 25.20 -19.63 -10.67
CA PHE A 98 24.89 -21.04 -10.44
C PHE A 98 25.60 -21.95 -11.45
N ARG A 99 25.54 -21.62 -12.74
CA ARG A 99 26.19 -22.42 -13.78
C ARG A 99 27.72 -22.44 -13.63
N GLU A 100 28.31 -21.31 -13.25
CA GLU A 100 29.75 -21.15 -13.15
C GLU A 100 30.33 -21.86 -11.93
N GLN A 101 29.64 -21.83 -10.80
CA GLN A 101 30.12 -22.47 -9.58
C GLN A 101 29.70 -23.94 -9.50
N VAL A 102 28.41 -24.24 -9.72
CA VAL A 102 27.83 -25.57 -9.55
C VAL A 102 28.06 -26.47 -10.78
N LYS A 103 28.50 -25.89 -11.92
CA LYS A 103 28.70 -26.58 -13.20
C LYS A 103 27.46 -27.33 -13.72
N LYS A 104 26.27 -26.86 -13.34
CA LYS A 104 24.96 -27.42 -13.73
C LYS A 104 24.05 -26.33 -14.29
N SER A 105 22.98 -26.73 -14.98
CA SER A 105 21.95 -25.80 -15.45
C SER A 105 21.00 -25.46 -14.31
N ALA A 106 20.84 -24.17 -14.01
CA ALA A 106 19.85 -23.69 -13.03
C ALA A 106 18.42 -24.07 -13.44
N GLN A 107 18.08 -23.98 -14.73
CA GLN A 107 16.76 -24.40 -15.23
C GLN A 107 16.49 -25.87 -14.94
N LYS A 108 17.44 -26.77 -15.20
CA LYS A 108 17.27 -28.20 -14.89
C LYS A 108 17.09 -28.46 -13.39
N ALA A 109 17.76 -27.69 -12.53
CA ALA A 109 17.57 -27.79 -11.09
C ALA A 109 16.16 -27.33 -10.67
N MET A 110 15.63 -26.27 -11.28
CA MET A 110 14.25 -25.83 -11.04
C MET A 110 13.22 -26.82 -11.61
N ASP A 111 13.47 -27.42 -12.77
CA ASP A 111 12.59 -28.45 -13.34
C ASP A 111 12.51 -29.69 -12.42
N ALA A 112 13.65 -30.07 -11.81
CA ALA A 112 13.67 -31.13 -10.79
C ALA A 112 12.84 -30.73 -9.56
N PHE A 113 13.00 -29.50 -9.07
CA PHE A 113 12.20 -28.97 -7.96
C PHE A 113 10.69 -29.00 -8.27
N VAL A 114 10.29 -28.59 -9.48
CA VAL A 114 8.90 -28.62 -9.97
C VAL A 114 8.33 -30.05 -9.87
N LEU A 115 9.10 -31.04 -10.34
CA LEU A 115 8.69 -32.44 -10.31
C LEU A 115 8.60 -33.00 -8.88
N GLU A 116 9.65 -32.80 -8.08
CA GLU A 116 9.76 -33.28 -6.70
C GLU A 116 8.62 -32.74 -5.81
N ASN A 117 8.27 -31.46 -6.00
CA ASN A 117 7.24 -30.78 -5.24
C ASN A 117 5.85 -30.82 -5.91
N LYS A 118 5.69 -31.59 -7.00
CA LYS A 118 4.40 -31.75 -7.70
C LYS A 118 3.76 -30.40 -8.07
N LEU A 119 4.57 -29.44 -8.49
CA LEU A 119 4.09 -28.19 -9.06
C LEU A 119 3.52 -28.43 -10.46
N THR A 120 2.69 -27.51 -10.95
CA THR A 120 2.16 -27.59 -12.31
C THR A 120 3.28 -27.46 -13.35
N GLU A 121 3.19 -28.26 -14.42
CA GLU A 121 4.25 -28.38 -15.45
C GLU A 121 4.61 -27.04 -16.12
N ASN A 122 3.66 -26.10 -16.15
CA ASN A 122 3.80 -24.81 -16.82
C ASN A 122 4.22 -23.68 -15.88
N CYS A 123 4.49 -23.94 -14.59
CA CYS A 123 4.80 -22.87 -13.64
C CYS A 123 6.19 -22.24 -13.84
N CYS A 124 7.15 -22.95 -14.46
CA CYS A 124 8.53 -22.48 -14.58
C CYS A 124 9.16 -22.86 -15.93
N LYS A 125 8.77 -22.17 -17.02
CA LYS A 125 9.36 -22.40 -18.35
C LYS A 125 10.65 -21.62 -18.60
N ASN A 126 10.98 -20.65 -17.75
CA ASN A 126 12.27 -19.96 -17.79
C ASN A 126 12.66 -19.39 -16.42
N VAL A 127 13.97 -19.24 -16.21
CA VAL A 127 14.56 -18.76 -14.94
C VAL A 127 14.05 -17.40 -14.48
N SER A 128 13.74 -16.50 -15.41
CA SER A 128 13.29 -15.16 -15.04
C SER A 128 11.81 -15.06 -14.65
N GLY A 129 11.01 -16.10 -14.89
CA GLY A 129 9.55 -16.03 -14.74
C GLY A 129 8.83 -15.17 -15.80
N ARG A 130 9.56 -14.43 -16.65
CA ARG A 130 8.97 -13.56 -17.68
C ARG A 130 8.09 -14.29 -18.68
N ARG A 131 6.98 -13.66 -19.07
CA ARG A 131 6.16 -14.06 -20.21
C ARG A 131 6.99 -14.23 -21.49
N LYS A 132 6.87 -15.40 -22.13
CA LYS A 132 7.45 -15.66 -23.46
C LYS A 132 6.40 -16.30 -24.37
N LYS A 133 6.17 -15.72 -25.55
CA LYS A 133 5.21 -16.28 -26.53
C LYS A 133 5.55 -17.72 -26.95
N SER A 134 6.84 -18.03 -27.06
CA SER A 134 7.33 -19.36 -27.44
C SER A 134 7.29 -20.39 -26.31
N ALA A 135 7.09 -19.95 -25.07
CA ALA A 135 7.04 -20.81 -23.90
C ALA A 135 6.01 -20.25 -22.89
N PRO A 136 4.70 -20.38 -23.18
CA PRO A 136 3.64 -19.95 -22.28
C PRO A 136 3.79 -20.60 -20.91
N GLN A 137 3.52 -19.84 -19.86
CA GLN A 137 3.61 -20.28 -18.48
C GLN A 137 2.55 -19.59 -17.63
N SER A 138 2.20 -20.28 -16.55
CA SER A 138 1.20 -19.88 -15.56
C SER A 138 1.40 -20.76 -14.33
N TYR A 139 1.02 -20.28 -13.16
CA TYR A 139 1.07 -21.08 -11.93
C TYR A 139 -0.29 -21.01 -11.22
N THR A 140 -0.50 -21.87 -10.23
CA THR A 140 -1.72 -21.91 -9.42
C THR A 140 -1.44 -21.46 -8.00
N ILE A 141 -2.47 -21.17 -7.22
CA ILE A 141 -2.30 -20.92 -5.78
C ILE A 141 -1.69 -22.13 -5.06
N ASN A 142 -2.00 -23.36 -5.49
CA ASN A 142 -1.38 -24.58 -4.96
C ASN A 142 0.13 -24.62 -5.23
N ASP A 143 0.60 -24.07 -6.35
CA ASP A 143 2.03 -23.98 -6.62
C ASP A 143 2.70 -23.04 -5.62
N ILE A 144 2.09 -21.87 -5.36
CA ILE A 144 2.59 -20.91 -4.38
C ILE A 144 2.55 -21.47 -2.95
N LYS A 145 1.51 -22.24 -2.58
CA LYS A 145 1.45 -22.92 -1.29
C LYS A 145 2.66 -23.83 -1.06
N ARG A 146 3.00 -24.65 -2.06
CA ARG A 146 4.16 -25.56 -1.97
C ARG A 146 5.50 -24.84 -2.01
N ILE A 147 5.60 -23.77 -2.80
CA ILE A 147 6.79 -22.91 -2.83
C ILE A 147 6.98 -22.23 -1.48
N GLY A 148 5.93 -21.63 -0.90
CA GLY A 148 5.95 -21.04 0.44
C GLY A 148 6.35 -22.05 1.50
N GLN A 149 5.81 -23.28 1.44
CA GLN A 149 6.23 -24.36 2.32
C GLN A 149 7.74 -24.66 2.19
N ALA A 150 8.27 -24.74 0.98
CA ALA A 150 9.70 -24.98 0.77
C ALA A 150 10.57 -23.83 1.31
N PHE A 151 10.13 -22.58 1.19
CA PHE A 151 10.80 -21.44 1.83
C PHE A 151 10.76 -21.53 3.37
N SER A 152 9.66 -22.01 3.95
CA SER A 152 9.55 -22.19 5.41
C SER A 152 10.54 -23.22 5.98
N THR A 153 11.02 -24.15 5.17
CA THR A 153 12.00 -25.16 5.58
C THR A 153 13.45 -24.67 5.51
N LEU A 154 13.70 -23.48 4.97
CA LEU A 154 15.05 -22.93 4.92
C LEU A 154 15.57 -22.64 6.33
N PRO A 155 16.85 -22.92 6.61
CA PRO A 155 17.49 -22.59 7.88
C PRO A 155 17.30 -21.13 8.28
N SER A 156 17.07 -20.89 9.57
CA SER A 156 16.73 -19.56 10.12
C SER A 156 17.80 -18.50 9.87
N GLU A 157 19.06 -18.90 9.72
CA GLU A 157 20.16 -18.03 9.34
C GLU A 157 19.97 -17.33 7.99
N TYR A 158 19.10 -17.85 7.12
CA TYR A 158 18.79 -17.22 5.83
C TYR A 158 17.58 -16.29 5.85
N HIS A 159 16.79 -16.29 6.93
CA HIS A 159 15.55 -15.50 7.00
C HIS A 159 15.81 -14.00 6.82
N HIS A 160 16.96 -13.50 7.27
CA HIS A 160 17.36 -12.09 7.11
C HIS A 160 17.45 -11.62 5.65
N TYR A 161 17.64 -12.52 4.68
CA TYR A 161 17.62 -12.16 3.26
C TYR A 161 16.22 -11.79 2.77
N PHE A 162 15.18 -12.33 3.41
CA PHE A 162 13.78 -12.20 3.02
C PHE A 162 13.04 -11.08 3.77
N THR A 163 13.71 -10.38 4.68
CA THR A 163 13.16 -9.24 5.43
C THR A 163 13.64 -7.89 4.91
N VAL A 164 14.39 -7.87 3.79
CA VAL A 164 14.96 -6.65 3.20
C VAL A 164 13.85 -5.81 2.56
N THR A 165 13.69 -4.57 3.04
CA THR A 165 12.66 -3.64 2.54
C THR A 165 13.20 -2.55 1.62
N GLU A 166 14.51 -2.30 1.66
CA GLU A 166 15.17 -1.32 0.81
C GLU A 166 16.64 -1.67 0.58
N LYS A 167 17.19 -1.27 -0.57
CA LYS A 167 18.60 -1.46 -0.91
C LYS A 167 19.05 -0.39 -1.92
N SER A 168 20.26 0.13 -1.74
CA SER A 168 20.86 1.04 -2.72
C SER A 168 21.34 0.25 -3.94
N PHE A 169 21.03 0.74 -5.14
CA PHE A 169 21.50 0.21 -6.40
C PHE A 169 21.81 1.38 -7.34
N LYS A 170 23.07 1.50 -7.79
CA LYS A 170 23.53 2.57 -8.68
C LYS A 170 23.18 4.00 -8.23
N GLY A 171 23.20 4.24 -6.92
CA GLY A 171 22.89 5.55 -6.33
C GLY A 171 21.39 5.83 -6.16
N GLU A 172 20.52 4.89 -6.54
CA GLU A 172 19.08 4.96 -6.28
C GLU A 172 18.69 4.02 -5.12
N LEU A 173 17.77 4.47 -4.27
CA LEU A 173 17.20 3.64 -3.22
C LEU A 173 16.03 2.83 -3.78
N LEU A 174 16.23 1.54 -3.96
CA LEU A 174 15.18 0.61 -4.31
C LEU A 174 14.35 0.28 -3.07
N LYS A 175 13.03 0.26 -3.22
CA LYS A 175 12.08 -0.12 -2.15
C LYS A 175 11.30 -1.37 -2.57
N GLY A 176 11.15 -2.31 -1.64
CA GLY A 176 10.42 -3.55 -1.83
C GLY A 176 8.91 -3.32 -1.93
N ALA A 177 8.17 -4.36 -2.33
CA ALA A 177 6.72 -4.26 -2.51
C ALA A 177 5.95 -4.03 -1.20
N SER A 178 6.55 -4.34 -0.04
CA SER A 178 5.89 -4.37 1.27
C SER A 178 6.74 -3.71 2.35
N THR A 179 6.07 -3.15 3.37
CA THR A 179 6.68 -2.58 4.58
C THR A 179 6.50 -3.46 5.83
N PHE A 180 5.85 -4.63 5.70
CA PHE A 180 5.51 -5.49 6.85
C PHE A 180 6.70 -5.86 7.75
N PHE A 181 7.88 -6.02 7.17
CA PHE A 181 9.08 -6.36 7.93
C PHE A 181 9.65 -5.19 8.74
N GLN A 182 9.48 -3.95 8.26
CA GLN A 182 9.83 -2.75 9.07
C GLN A 182 8.93 -2.64 10.30
N GLU A 183 7.67 -3.06 10.16
CA GLU A 183 6.68 -3.05 11.23
C GLU A 183 6.72 -4.31 12.11
N LYS A 184 7.59 -5.29 11.80
CA LYS A 184 7.73 -6.58 12.50
C LYS A 184 6.43 -7.37 12.62
N ARG A 185 5.64 -7.40 11.54
CA ARG A 185 4.32 -8.04 11.50
C ARG A 185 4.31 -9.45 10.87
N ALA A 186 5.45 -9.91 10.35
CA ALA A 186 5.65 -11.25 9.83
C ALA A 186 7.14 -11.61 9.95
N ASP A 187 7.45 -12.90 10.06
CA ASP A 187 8.84 -13.38 10.17
C ASP A 187 9.63 -13.11 8.89
N PHE A 188 9.07 -13.50 7.74
CA PHE A 188 9.63 -13.18 6.42
C PHE A 188 8.63 -13.42 5.27
N GLY A 189 9.01 -13.09 4.05
CA GLY A 189 8.18 -13.36 2.87
C GLY A 189 8.81 -12.92 1.57
N LEU A 190 8.09 -13.13 0.47
CA LEU A 190 8.52 -12.78 -0.88
C LEU A 190 7.39 -12.12 -1.64
N PHE A 191 7.74 -11.13 -2.45
CA PHE A 191 6.80 -10.37 -3.26
C PHE A 191 7.32 -10.25 -4.69
N TRP A 192 6.42 -10.36 -5.66
CA TRP A 192 6.78 -10.23 -7.06
C TRP A 192 5.73 -9.44 -7.84
N ASN A 193 6.20 -8.69 -8.84
CA ASN A 193 5.40 -7.78 -9.66
C ASN A 193 4.57 -6.74 -8.87
N LYS A 194 4.89 -6.56 -7.58
CA LYS A 194 4.22 -5.62 -6.66
C LYS A 194 2.73 -5.88 -6.42
N LYS A 195 2.22 -7.03 -6.90
CA LYS A 195 0.80 -7.42 -6.86
C LYS A 195 0.59 -8.80 -6.24
N ASN A 196 1.67 -9.54 -6.03
CA ASN A 196 1.63 -10.91 -5.55
C ASN A 196 2.67 -11.06 -4.45
N GLY A 197 2.39 -11.93 -3.49
CA GLY A 197 3.34 -12.30 -2.48
C GLY A 197 2.89 -13.49 -1.66
N PHE A 198 3.79 -13.94 -0.80
CA PHE A 198 3.43 -14.72 0.37
C PHE A 198 4.21 -14.21 1.59
N LEU A 199 3.62 -14.41 2.77
CA LEU A 199 4.23 -14.15 4.07
C LEU A 199 4.23 -15.43 4.88
N ILE A 200 5.25 -15.60 5.71
CA ILE A 200 5.31 -16.62 6.75
C ILE A 200 5.37 -15.89 8.09
N ASP A 201 4.48 -16.29 9.00
CA ASP A 201 4.42 -15.79 10.36
C ASP A 201 4.15 -16.96 11.32
N GLY A 202 5.17 -17.33 12.08
CA GLY A 202 5.17 -18.54 12.90
C GLY A 202 4.91 -19.80 12.06
N ASN A 203 3.74 -20.42 12.26
CA ASN A 203 3.33 -21.64 11.56
C ASN A 203 2.30 -21.36 10.44
N GLN A 204 2.06 -20.09 10.11
CA GLN A 204 1.11 -19.68 9.10
C GLN A 204 1.81 -19.29 7.79
N LEU A 205 1.20 -19.70 6.68
CA LEU A 205 1.53 -19.25 5.33
C LEU A 205 0.35 -18.45 4.80
N LEU A 206 0.60 -17.17 4.52
CA LEU A 206 -0.38 -16.26 3.96
C LEU A 206 -0.01 -15.98 2.51
N ILE A 207 -0.98 -16.01 1.61
CA ILE A 207 -0.78 -15.81 0.18
C ILE A 207 -1.76 -14.76 -0.32
N VAL A 208 -1.25 -13.82 -1.12
CA VAL A 208 -2.07 -12.85 -1.86
C VAL A 208 -1.56 -12.82 -3.30
N LEU A 209 -2.47 -13.00 -4.25
CA LEU A 209 -2.27 -12.95 -5.69
C LEU A 209 -3.21 -11.92 -6.31
N ASP A 210 -2.78 -11.30 -7.40
CA ASP A 210 -3.60 -10.40 -8.22
C ASP A 210 -4.14 -9.14 -7.52
N ALA A 211 -3.42 -8.59 -6.54
CA ALA A 211 -3.79 -7.29 -6.01
C ALA A 211 -3.71 -6.22 -7.12
N GLU A 212 -4.57 -5.19 -7.10
CA GLU A 212 -4.53 -4.14 -8.12
C GLU A 212 -3.22 -3.36 -8.06
N ASN A 213 -2.68 -3.20 -6.87
CA ASN A 213 -1.47 -2.46 -6.59
C ASN A 213 -0.83 -2.88 -5.25
N GLU A 214 0.32 -2.30 -4.96
CA GLU A 214 1.07 -2.55 -3.72
C GLU A 214 0.33 -2.11 -2.45
N PHE A 215 -0.53 -1.09 -2.48
CA PHE A 215 -1.33 -0.76 -1.29
C PHE A 215 -2.32 -1.89 -1.00
N GLU A 216 -3.06 -2.34 -2.01
CA GLU A 216 -4.03 -3.42 -1.83
C GLU A 216 -3.37 -4.74 -1.46
N LEU A 217 -2.20 -5.05 -2.05
CA LEU A 217 -1.40 -6.21 -1.65
C LEU A 217 -1.14 -6.19 -0.15
N ASN A 218 -0.71 -5.04 0.38
CA ASN A 218 -0.43 -4.92 1.79
C ASN A 218 -1.73 -4.97 2.61
N GLU A 219 -2.77 -4.25 2.21
CA GLU A 219 -4.08 -4.25 2.88
C GLU A 219 -4.68 -5.66 3.02
N GLN A 220 -4.58 -6.49 1.97
CA GLN A 220 -5.07 -7.87 2.02
C GLN A 220 -4.25 -8.73 3.00
N PHE A 221 -2.91 -8.61 3.02
CA PHE A 221 -2.10 -9.28 4.04
C PHE A 221 -2.45 -8.85 5.45
N TYR A 222 -2.74 -7.56 5.65
CA TYR A 222 -3.18 -7.04 6.94
C TYR A 222 -4.49 -7.67 7.39
N CYS A 223 -5.46 -7.78 6.47
CA CYS A 223 -6.73 -8.44 6.76
C CYS A 223 -6.50 -9.90 7.15
N LEU A 224 -5.67 -10.64 6.40
CA LEU A 224 -5.39 -12.04 6.69
C LEU A 224 -4.66 -12.27 8.02
N LEU A 225 -3.74 -11.38 8.41
CA LEU A 225 -3.04 -11.44 9.69
C LEU A 225 -3.97 -11.08 10.87
N ASN A 226 -4.92 -10.16 10.65
CA ASN A 226 -5.78 -9.62 11.71
C ASN A 226 -7.19 -10.24 11.73
N ASP A 227 -7.55 -11.12 10.79
CA ASP A 227 -8.86 -11.79 10.68
C ASP A 227 -9.19 -12.74 11.86
N GLN A 228 -8.42 -12.66 12.95
CA GLN A 228 -8.64 -13.34 14.23
C GLN A 228 -9.13 -12.41 15.34
N GLU A 229 -9.21 -11.09 15.14
CA GLU A 229 -9.73 -10.18 16.15
C GLU A 229 -11.15 -9.70 15.82
N GLU A 230 -12.09 -9.98 16.73
CA GLU A 230 -13.43 -9.38 16.72
C GLU A 230 -13.31 -7.85 16.68
N THR A 231 -13.57 -7.28 15.51
CA THR A 231 -13.56 -5.83 15.32
C THR A 231 -14.75 -5.25 16.09
N LYS A 232 -14.48 -4.65 17.25
CA LYS A 232 -15.48 -3.88 17.98
C LYS A 232 -15.88 -2.67 17.14
N HIS A 233 -17.00 -2.78 16.43
CA HIS A 233 -17.57 -1.66 15.69
C HIS A 233 -17.86 -0.49 16.65
N LYS A 234 -17.06 0.57 16.56
CA LYS A 234 -17.40 1.86 17.19
C LYS A 234 -18.66 2.39 16.49
N ALA A 235 -19.57 2.97 17.28
CA ALA A 235 -20.78 3.55 16.73
C ALA A 235 -20.45 4.68 15.74
N ASN A 236 -21.12 4.68 14.59
CA ASN A 236 -21.00 5.73 13.58
C ASN A 236 -21.31 7.10 14.17
N GLN A 237 -20.49 8.10 13.84
CA GLN A 237 -20.86 9.49 14.04
C GLN A 237 -22.13 9.79 13.23
N GLY A 238 -23.02 10.64 13.75
CA GLY A 238 -24.23 10.95 13.02
C GLY A 238 -25.09 12.05 13.60
N LYS A 239 -26.04 12.51 12.78
CA LYS A 239 -27.02 13.55 13.11
C LYS A 239 -28.42 13.06 12.76
N VAL A 240 -29.35 13.22 13.71
CA VAL A 240 -30.77 12.88 13.54
C VAL A 240 -31.57 14.18 13.41
N PHE A 241 -32.33 14.30 12.33
CA PHE A 241 -33.17 15.46 12.05
C PHE A 241 -34.63 15.14 12.37
N SER A 242 -35.31 16.12 12.96
CA SER A 242 -36.75 16.04 13.26
C SER A 242 -37.63 16.26 12.03
N LYS A 243 -37.07 16.60 10.87
CA LYS A 243 -37.77 16.87 9.60
C LYS A 243 -37.59 15.75 8.58
N SER A 244 -38.46 15.72 7.58
CA SER A 244 -38.39 14.74 6.48
C SER A 244 -37.44 15.17 5.37
N ASN A 245 -37.44 16.46 5.01
CA ASN A 245 -36.57 17.05 3.99
C ASN A 245 -35.42 17.80 4.66
N VAL A 246 -34.19 17.47 4.29
CA VAL A 246 -32.95 18.07 4.82
C VAL A 246 -32.10 18.50 3.62
N SER A 247 -31.69 19.77 3.56
CA SER A 247 -30.70 20.27 2.60
C SER A 247 -29.29 20.00 3.12
N VAL A 248 -28.42 19.46 2.27
CA VAL A 248 -27.01 19.25 2.59
C VAL A 248 -26.17 20.08 1.63
N ALA A 249 -25.35 20.99 2.16
CA ALA A 249 -24.33 21.69 1.37
C ALA A 249 -23.03 20.89 1.43
N ILE A 250 -22.42 20.65 0.27
CA ILE A 250 -21.10 20.03 0.17
C ILE A 250 -20.18 21.07 -0.47
N VAL A 251 -19.27 21.61 0.33
CA VAL A 251 -18.25 22.55 -0.10
C VAL A 251 -17.01 21.75 -0.49
N GLY A 252 -16.40 22.11 -1.63
CA GLY A 252 -15.20 21.47 -2.13
C GLY A 252 -13.96 21.78 -1.30
N ASP A 253 -12.80 21.73 -1.95
CA ASP A 253 -11.49 21.91 -1.32
C ASP A 253 -11.43 23.19 -0.47
N THR A 254 -11.36 22.97 0.84
CA THR A 254 -11.41 23.99 1.88
C THR A 254 -10.04 24.06 2.53
N TYR A 255 -9.33 25.14 2.23
CA TYR A 255 -8.04 25.48 2.80
C TYR A 255 -7.99 26.99 3.03
N MET A 256 -7.53 27.42 4.21
CA MET A 256 -7.53 28.84 4.59
C MET A 256 -6.56 29.64 3.71
N GLY A 257 -5.36 29.12 3.44
CA GLY A 257 -4.52 29.62 2.35
C GLY A 257 -3.09 29.98 2.74
N GLU A 258 -2.57 29.50 3.87
CA GLU A 258 -1.28 29.86 4.47
C GLU A 258 -0.10 29.69 3.51
N TRP A 259 -0.11 28.64 2.67
CA TRP A 259 0.90 28.42 1.63
C TRP A 259 0.86 29.55 0.60
N TYR A 260 -0.33 29.96 0.16
CA TYR A 260 -0.52 31.06 -0.79
C TYR A 260 -0.17 32.40 -0.14
N ALA A 261 -0.53 32.59 1.13
CA ALA A 261 -0.21 33.78 1.89
C ALA A 261 1.29 33.99 2.05
N ALA A 262 2.03 32.93 2.43
CA ALA A 262 3.48 32.96 2.48
C ALA A 262 4.09 33.30 1.10
N HIS A 263 3.53 32.74 0.03
CA HIS A 263 3.99 33.03 -1.34
C HIS A 263 3.72 34.48 -1.76
N ARG A 264 2.51 35.01 -1.53
CA ARG A 264 2.11 36.37 -1.89
C ARG A 264 2.87 37.42 -1.07
N LYS A 265 3.05 37.18 0.24
CA LYS A 265 3.85 38.03 1.14
C LYS A 265 5.28 38.20 0.63
N ARG A 266 5.94 37.11 0.20
CA ARG A 266 7.28 37.17 -0.39
C ARG A 266 7.35 38.03 -1.66
N LEU A 267 6.25 38.10 -2.41
CA LEU A 267 6.13 38.92 -3.62
C LEU A 267 5.63 40.34 -3.35
N GLY A 268 5.40 40.73 -2.09
CA GLY A 268 4.84 42.04 -1.73
C GLY A 268 3.43 42.27 -2.26
N ARG A 269 2.62 41.21 -2.37
CA ARG A 269 1.24 41.26 -2.87
C ARG A 269 0.24 41.20 -1.73
N TRP A 270 -0.90 41.86 -1.92
CA TRP A 270 -2.09 41.72 -1.06
C TRP A 270 -2.48 40.24 -0.95
N ASP A 271 -2.89 39.84 0.26
CA ASP A 271 -3.31 38.49 0.57
C ASP A 271 -4.58 38.47 1.45
N PRO A 272 -5.61 37.70 1.05
CA PRO A 272 -6.89 37.67 1.76
C PRO A 272 -6.79 37.25 3.23
N ILE A 273 -5.97 36.24 3.60
CA ILE A 273 -5.97 35.80 4.99
C ILE A 273 -5.12 36.71 5.89
N ILE A 274 -4.05 37.30 5.36
CA ILE A 274 -3.19 38.23 6.11
C ILE A 274 -3.90 39.58 6.29
N ASP A 275 -4.51 40.09 5.23
CA ASP A 275 -5.04 41.46 5.21
C ASP A 275 -6.51 41.52 5.66
N GLU A 276 -7.30 40.46 5.48
CA GLU A 276 -8.75 40.45 5.76
C GLU A 276 -9.21 39.40 6.78
N GLY A 277 -8.36 38.41 7.10
CA GLY A 277 -8.65 37.34 8.06
C GLY A 277 -9.00 35.99 7.43
N TYR A 278 -8.91 34.93 8.24
CA TYR A 278 -9.07 33.53 7.80
C TYR A 278 -10.44 33.21 7.21
N ASP A 279 -11.49 33.96 7.55
CA ASP A 279 -12.84 33.74 7.05
C ASP A 279 -13.14 34.48 5.74
N TYR A 280 -12.19 35.25 5.19
CA TYR A 280 -12.40 36.06 3.98
C TYR A 280 -12.98 35.24 2.81
N SER A 281 -12.41 34.07 2.54
CA SER A 281 -12.79 33.22 1.39
C SER A 281 -14.21 32.67 1.49
N PHE A 282 -14.83 32.71 2.68
CA PHE A 282 -16.21 32.24 2.88
C PHE A 282 -17.26 33.32 2.61
N ARG A 283 -16.91 34.61 2.63
CA ARG A 283 -17.89 35.72 2.60
C ARG A 283 -18.88 35.63 1.43
N GLU A 284 -18.40 35.26 0.24
CA GLU A 284 -19.25 35.18 -0.97
C GLU A 284 -20.08 33.89 -1.06
N VAL A 285 -19.75 32.86 -0.26
CA VAL A 285 -20.44 31.57 -0.25
C VAL A 285 -21.20 31.30 1.05
N GLU A 286 -21.08 32.19 2.04
CA GLU A 286 -21.68 32.07 3.37
C GLU A 286 -23.19 31.86 3.29
N SER A 287 -23.88 32.57 2.38
CA SER A 287 -25.32 32.41 2.20
C SER A 287 -25.71 31.00 1.73
N MET A 288 -24.88 30.33 0.93
CA MET A 288 -25.14 28.96 0.49
C MET A 288 -24.94 27.96 1.63
N ILE A 289 -23.95 28.22 2.48
CA ILE A 289 -23.62 27.39 3.64
C ILE A 289 -24.69 27.54 4.73
N ASN A 290 -25.02 28.78 5.12
CA ASN A 290 -25.94 29.07 6.23
C ASN A 290 -27.41 28.71 5.93
N ASN A 291 -27.78 28.58 4.65
CA ASN A 291 -29.13 28.14 4.25
C ASN A 291 -29.27 26.61 4.20
N ALA A 292 -28.19 25.85 4.39
CA ALA A 292 -28.23 24.40 4.46
C ALA A 292 -28.50 23.91 5.90
N ASP A 293 -29.07 22.72 6.01
CA ASP A 293 -29.36 22.09 7.31
C ASP A 293 -28.18 21.30 7.87
N PHE A 294 -27.26 20.95 6.96
CA PHE A 294 -26.02 20.26 7.25
C PHE A 294 -24.97 20.66 6.22
N THR A 295 -23.78 21.04 6.66
CA THR A 295 -22.68 21.41 5.76
C THR A 295 -21.49 20.49 5.92
N ILE A 296 -21.01 19.99 4.79
CA ILE A 296 -19.81 19.16 4.67
C ILE A 296 -18.75 19.96 3.93
N ALA A 297 -17.51 19.98 4.44
CA ALA A 297 -16.38 20.61 3.75
C ALA A 297 -15.26 19.60 3.48
N ASN A 298 -14.71 19.60 2.26
CA ASN A 298 -13.48 18.85 1.99
C ASN A 298 -12.27 19.56 2.58
N LEU A 299 -11.71 19.07 3.69
CA LEU A 299 -10.57 19.73 4.33
C LEU A 299 -9.27 19.36 3.59
N GLU A 300 -8.87 20.23 2.66
CA GLU A 300 -7.74 20.03 1.74
C GLU A 300 -6.40 20.47 2.36
N ALA A 301 -6.26 20.36 3.68
CA ALA A 301 -5.06 20.75 4.41
C ALA A 301 -4.89 19.96 5.71
N VAL A 302 -3.63 19.84 6.15
CA VAL A 302 -3.29 19.24 7.43
C VAL A 302 -3.26 20.31 8.51
N LEU A 303 -3.97 20.08 9.61
CA LEU A 303 -3.99 21.01 10.73
C LEU A 303 -2.81 20.74 11.65
N VAL A 304 -1.94 21.74 11.79
CA VAL A 304 -0.68 21.64 12.53
C VAL A 304 -0.40 22.89 13.36
N ASN A 305 0.49 22.77 14.34
CA ASN A 305 0.98 23.93 15.11
C ASN A 305 1.83 24.88 14.27
N ASP A 306 2.64 24.37 13.34
CA ASP A 306 3.48 25.16 12.44
C ASP A 306 3.27 24.71 10.99
N PRO A 307 2.45 25.44 10.21
CA PRO A 307 2.22 25.17 8.78
C PRO A 307 3.47 25.25 7.90
N SER A 308 4.59 25.76 8.41
CA SER A 308 5.83 25.94 7.65
C SER A 308 6.84 24.79 7.82
N ASP A 309 6.61 23.89 8.78
CA ASP A 309 7.51 22.81 9.19
C ASP A 309 7.04 21.43 8.69
N SER A 310 7.00 21.28 7.35
CA SER A 310 6.70 20.00 6.73
C SER A 310 7.97 19.26 6.30
N PRO A 311 8.06 17.93 6.53
CA PRO A 311 9.14 17.09 5.99
C PRO A 311 9.13 17.03 4.45
N LEU A 312 8.02 17.41 3.81
CA LEU A 312 7.84 17.37 2.36
C LEU A 312 8.13 18.69 1.66
N LYS A 313 8.51 19.75 2.39
CA LYS A 313 8.73 21.11 1.82
C LYS A 313 9.70 21.16 0.63
N ARG A 314 10.62 20.20 0.54
CA ARG A 314 11.60 20.06 -0.55
C ARG A 314 11.28 18.95 -1.55
N ILE A 315 10.21 18.19 -1.32
CA ILE A 315 9.83 17.00 -2.09
C ILE A 315 8.53 17.25 -2.86
N LYS A 316 7.55 17.89 -2.23
CA LYS A 316 6.23 18.19 -2.79
C LYS A 316 6.12 19.69 -3.06
N LYS A 317 5.62 20.05 -4.26
CA LYS A 317 5.46 21.45 -4.69
C LYS A 317 4.44 22.23 -3.84
N PHE A 318 3.32 21.60 -3.54
CA PHE A 318 2.22 22.17 -2.76
C PHE A 318 2.05 21.36 -1.49
N VAL A 319 2.54 21.91 -0.39
CA VAL A 319 2.38 21.36 0.95
C VAL A 319 1.36 22.25 1.65
N LEU A 320 0.18 21.71 1.94
CA LEU A 320 -0.94 22.50 2.49
C LEU A 320 -1.09 22.22 3.97
N GLY A 321 -0.49 23.10 4.78
CA GLY A 321 -0.66 23.14 6.23
C GLY A 321 -1.57 24.29 6.60
N GLY A 322 -2.51 24.03 7.51
CA GLY A 322 -3.37 25.03 8.13
C GLY A 322 -3.03 25.20 9.60
N ASP A 323 -3.10 26.43 10.10
CA ASP A 323 -3.04 26.65 11.56
C ASP A 323 -4.25 25.98 12.20
N LYS A 324 -4.00 25.04 13.13
CA LYS A 324 -5.07 24.23 13.70
C LYS A 324 -6.08 25.03 14.51
N GLU A 325 -5.67 26.09 15.20
CA GLU A 325 -6.55 26.87 16.06
C GLU A 325 -7.42 27.80 15.22
N GLU A 326 -6.80 28.55 14.29
CA GLU A 326 -7.51 29.46 13.40
C GLU A 326 -8.44 28.71 12.45
N THR A 327 -7.95 27.62 11.84
CA THR A 327 -8.76 26.83 10.89
C THR A 327 -9.98 26.22 11.57
N THR A 328 -9.83 25.61 12.75
CA THR A 328 -10.98 25.02 13.46
C THR A 328 -11.95 26.08 13.99
N ALA A 329 -11.45 27.27 14.36
CA ALA A 329 -12.30 28.39 14.74
C ALA A 329 -13.15 28.88 13.55
N VAL A 330 -12.56 28.99 12.36
CA VAL A 330 -13.27 29.39 11.14
C VAL A 330 -14.29 28.34 10.73
N LEU A 331 -13.93 27.05 10.69
CA LEU A 331 -14.87 25.97 10.36
C LEU A 331 -16.12 26.01 11.24
N LYS A 332 -15.97 26.24 12.55
CA LYS A 332 -17.10 26.41 13.47
C LYS A 332 -17.91 27.67 13.20
N ARG A 333 -17.24 28.80 13.00
CA ARG A 333 -17.90 30.09 12.75
C ARG A 333 -18.77 30.03 11.51
N GLN A 334 -18.28 29.36 10.46
CA GLN A 334 -18.94 29.18 9.18
C GLN A 334 -20.02 28.08 9.19
N GLY A 335 -20.28 27.44 10.33
CA GLY A 335 -21.33 26.42 10.42
C GLY A 335 -21.02 25.12 9.67
N ILE A 336 -19.73 24.77 9.52
CA ILE A 336 -19.35 23.46 8.97
C ILE A 336 -19.63 22.38 10.01
N ASP A 337 -20.53 21.44 9.70
CA ASP A 337 -20.91 20.37 10.60
C ASP A 337 -19.95 19.17 10.53
N LEU A 338 -19.44 18.87 9.33
CA LEU A 338 -18.61 17.69 9.03
C LEU A 338 -17.46 18.07 8.10
N VAL A 339 -16.26 17.56 8.36
CA VAL A 339 -15.14 17.65 7.42
C VAL A 339 -14.76 16.27 6.87
N THR A 340 -14.35 16.23 5.60
CA THR A 340 -13.72 15.04 5.01
C THR A 340 -12.21 15.18 4.99
N LEU A 341 -11.52 14.08 5.29
CA LEU A 341 -10.06 14.06 5.48
C LEU A 341 -9.32 13.17 4.47
N ALA A 342 -10.00 12.30 3.72
CA ALA A 342 -9.38 11.51 2.67
C ALA A 342 -9.07 12.39 1.46
N THR A 343 -7.94 13.09 1.53
CA THR A 343 -7.47 14.02 0.51
C THR A 343 -6.04 13.71 0.08
N ASN A 344 -5.58 14.33 -1.02
CA ASN A 344 -4.18 14.26 -1.41
C ASN A 344 -3.22 15.02 -0.47
N HIS A 345 -3.74 15.81 0.45
CA HIS A 345 -2.93 16.64 1.34
C HIS A 345 -2.84 16.12 2.76
N ILE A 346 -3.70 15.19 3.19
CA ILE A 346 -3.71 14.67 4.57
C ILE A 346 -2.33 14.15 5.04
N GLY A 347 -1.50 13.64 4.11
CA GLY A 347 -0.13 13.18 4.40
C GLY A 347 0.98 14.25 4.33
N ASP A 348 0.66 15.53 4.16
CA ASP A 348 1.67 16.57 3.86
C ASP A 348 2.64 16.86 5.00
N PHE A 349 2.24 16.50 6.23
CA PHE A 349 3.06 16.63 7.44
C PHE A 349 3.35 15.25 8.05
N GLY A 350 3.25 14.20 7.24
CA GLY A 350 3.40 12.81 7.65
C GLY A 350 2.39 12.41 8.74
N GLN A 351 2.67 11.30 9.40
CA GLN A 351 1.81 10.70 10.42
C GLN A 351 1.54 11.64 11.60
N ALA A 352 2.55 12.42 12.03
CA ALA A 352 2.38 13.41 13.09
C ALA A 352 1.39 14.53 12.74
N GLY A 353 1.31 14.91 11.46
CA GLY A 353 0.33 15.88 10.96
C GLY A 353 -1.09 15.33 10.92
N VAL A 354 -1.26 14.10 10.43
CA VAL A 354 -2.57 13.42 10.45
C VAL A 354 -3.08 13.33 11.89
N GLN A 355 -2.20 12.95 12.83
CA GLN A 355 -2.56 12.83 14.25
C GLN A 355 -2.99 14.18 14.85
N GLN A 356 -2.23 15.25 14.58
CA GLN A 356 -2.59 16.60 15.03
C GLN A 356 -3.94 17.04 14.46
N THR A 357 -4.22 16.72 13.20
CA THR A 357 -5.50 17.04 12.54
C THR A 357 -6.66 16.35 13.22
N VAL A 358 -6.59 15.02 13.36
CA VAL A 358 -7.63 14.21 14.01
C VAL A 358 -7.86 14.68 15.45
N GLN A 359 -6.77 14.89 16.21
CA GLN A 359 -6.87 15.33 17.60
C GLN A 359 -7.50 16.71 17.72
N SER A 360 -7.13 17.65 16.84
CA SER A 360 -7.68 19.01 16.86
C SER A 360 -9.18 19.02 16.54
N LEU A 361 -9.62 18.19 15.59
CA LEU A 361 -11.05 18.05 15.29
C LEU A 361 -11.82 17.40 16.45
N LYS A 362 -11.26 16.36 17.09
CA LYS A 362 -11.82 15.74 18.31
C LYS A 362 -11.96 16.76 19.45
N GLU A 363 -10.88 17.47 19.79
CA GLU A 363 -10.86 18.47 20.88
C GLU A 363 -11.85 19.59 20.65
N LYS A 364 -11.97 20.05 19.40
CA LYS A 364 -12.91 21.11 19.02
C LYS A 364 -14.31 20.55 18.76
N LYS A 365 -14.56 19.24 18.84
CA LYS A 365 -15.87 18.62 18.59
C LYS A 365 -16.41 18.93 17.19
N ILE A 366 -15.52 18.92 16.19
CA ILE A 366 -15.90 19.00 14.77
C ILE A 366 -15.96 17.55 14.26
N ALA A 367 -17.08 17.14 13.67
CA ALA A 367 -17.20 15.80 13.13
C ALA A 367 -16.29 15.62 11.91
N TYR A 368 -15.78 14.42 11.70
CA TYR A 368 -14.94 14.11 10.54
C TYR A 368 -15.09 12.65 10.09
N ILE A 369 -14.77 12.40 8.81
CA ILE A 369 -14.67 11.06 8.20
C ILE A 369 -13.50 11.00 7.22
N GLY A 370 -13.14 9.78 6.79
CA GLY A 370 -12.15 9.53 5.75
C GLY A 370 -10.69 9.51 6.21
N SER A 371 -10.43 9.73 7.50
CA SER A 371 -9.15 9.45 8.14
C SER A 371 -9.38 9.08 9.61
N GLY A 372 -8.46 8.31 10.18
CA GLY A 372 -8.57 7.83 11.55
C GLY A 372 -7.30 7.12 12.00
N GLU A 373 -7.23 6.80 13.29
CA GLU A 373 -6.08 6.11 13.91
C GLU A 373 -5.93 4.68 13.39
N THR A 374 -7.00 4.08 12.89
CA THR A 374 -7.01 2.76 12.24
C THR A 374 -7.77 2.80 10.92
N VAL A 375 -7.62 1.75 10.10
CA VAL A 375 -8.39 1.61 8.85
C VAL A 375 -9.89 1.50 9.11
N GLU A 376 -10.32 0.94 10.24
CA GLU A 376 -11.72 0.86 10.67
C GLU A 376 -12.28 2.26 10.91
N GLU A 377 -11.56 3.10 11.66
CA GLU A 377 -11.98 4.49 11.94
C GLU A 377 -12.01 5.30 10.64
N ALA A 378 -10.96 5.19 9.82
CA ALA A 378 -10.87 5.90 8.55
C ALA A 378 -12.01 5.53 7.59
N SER A 379 -12.48 4.28 7.64
CA SER A 379 -13.53 3.75 6.76
C SER A 379 -14.96 3.92 7.31
N GLN A 380 -15.16 4.50 8.50
CA GLN A 380 -16.51 4.67 9.04
C GLN A 380 -17.29 5.75 8.28
N PRO A 381 -18.59 5.52 8.00
CA PRO A 381 -19.45 6.55 7.45
C PRO A 381 -19.97 7.53 8.50
N PHE A 382 -20.32 8.72 8.06
CA PHE A 382 -21.19 9.62 8.81
C PHE A 382 -22.66 9.32 8.51
N ARG A 383 -23.48 9.15 9.53
CA ARG A 383 -24.91 8.85 9.40
C ARG A 383 -25.77 10.10 9.49
N LEU A 384 -26.54 10.38 8.45
CA LEU A 384 -27.65 11.35 8.49
C LEU A 384 -28.98 10.59 8.53
N LYS A 385 -29.79 10.84 9.55
CA LYS A 385 -31.12 10.24 9.68
C LYS A 385 -32.20 11.31 9.66
N THR A 386 -33.15 11.19 8.73
CA THR A 386 -34.38 11.98 8.71
C THR A 386 -35.56 11.13 9.17
N ARG A 387 -36.77 11.69 9.21
CA ARG A 387 -37.99 10.90 9.49
C ARG A 387 -38.26 9.80 8.46
N SER A 388 -37.78 9.97 7.24
CA SER A 388 -38.15 9.11 6.10
C SER A 388 -36.97 8.34 5.51
N GLN A 389 -35.73 8.71 5.79
CA GLN A 389 -34.55 8.10 5.16
C GLN A 389 -33.32 8.10 6.08
N GLU A 390 -32.45 7.13 5.87
CA GLU A 390 -31.08 7.13 6.38
C GLU A 390 -30.09 7.25 5.21
N VAL A 391 -29.12 8.15 5.36
CA VAL A 391 -28.02 8.37 4.41
C VAL A 391 -26.70 8.13 5.14
N PHE A 392 -25.82 7.34 4.55
CA PHE A 392 -24.46 7.12 5.04
C PHE A 392 -23.47 7.71 4.07
N ILE A 393 -22.58 8.57 4.59
CA ILE A 393 -21.59 9.29 3.81
C ILE A 393 -20.22 8.71 4.16
N PHE A 394 -19.58 8.07 3.20
CA PHE A 394 -18.20 7.61 3.28
C PHE A 394 -17.29 8.61 2.57
N ASN A 395 -16.03 8.66 2.97
CA ASN A 395 -15.01 9.43 2.27
C ASN A 395 -13.76 8.58 2.09
N ALA A 396 -13.22 8.56 0.88
CA ALA A 396 -12.01 7.83 0.56
C ALA A 396 -11.30 8.47 -0.64
N TYR A 397 -9.98 8.36 -0.69
CA TYR A 397 -9.17 8.93 -1.76
C TYR A 397 -8.64 7.84 -2.68
N TRP A 398 -8.50 8.14 -3.97
CA TRP A 398 -7.94 7.18 -4.93
C TRP A 398 -6.48 6.88 -4.61
N TYR A 399 -6.04 5.65 -4.89
CA TYR A 399 -4.65 5.26 -4.72
C TYR A 399 -3.70 6.05 -5.64
N LYS A 400 -2.64 6.61 -5.06
CA LYS A 400 -1.46 7.15 -5.74
C LYS A 400 -0.20 6.56 -5.12
N ARG A 401 0.59 5.90 -5.96
CA ARG A 401 1.86 5.28 -5.57
C ARG A 401 2.78 6.21 -4.78
N TYR A 402 2.96 7.46 -5.23
CA TYR A 402 3.81 8.43 -4.53
C TYR A 402 3.30 8.72 -3.11
N GLN A 403 1.99 8.83 -2.90
CA GLN A 403 1.43 9.10 -1.57
C GLN A 403 1.55 7.89 -0.64
N TYR A 404 1.39 6.69 -1.18
CA TYR A 404 1.65 5.48 -0.42
C TYR A 404 3.13 5.36 -0.02
N ARG A 405 4.06 5.51 -0.98
CA ARG A 405 5.50 5.22 -0.78
C ARG A 405 6.33 6.34 -0.17
N SER A 406 5.91 7.58 -0.35
CA SER A 406 6.69 8.76 0.06
C SER A 406 6.12 9.43 1.30
N THR A 407 4.80 9.32 1.52
CA THR A 407 4.11 10.07 2.58
C THR A 407 3.30 9.18 3.52
N ASN A 408 3.24 7.86 3.28
CA ASN A 408 2.47 6.88 4.05
C ASN A 408 1.04 7.37 4.35
N THR A 409 0.34 7.84 3.31
CA THR A 409 -0.91 8.61 3.44
C THR A 409 -2.12 7.77 3.85
N TYR A 410 -2.15 6.50 3.47
CA TYR A 410 -3.34 5.66 3.60
C TYR A 410 -3.32 4.84 4.88
N ALA A 411 -4.49 4.69 5.51
CA ALA A 411 -4.65 3.82 6.66
C ALA A 411 -4.63 2.35 6.22
N ILE A 412 -3.86 1.52 6.94
CA ILE A 412 -3.85 0.07 6.76
C ILE A 412 -3.64 -0.60 8.13
N GLY A 413 -4.53 -1.52 8.49
CA GLY A 413 -4.54 -2.12 9.84
C GLY A 413 -4.63 -1.04 10.91
N GLU A 414 -3.71 -1.09 11.87
CA GLU A 414 -3.59 -0.13 12.98
C GLU A 414 -2.83 1.16 12.63
N ASN A 415 -2.50 1.36 11.35
CA ASN A 415 -1.79 2.55 10.92
C ASN A 415 -2.77 3.68 10.63
N LEU A 416 -2.51 4.83 11.26
CA LEU A 416 -3.19 6.10 11.04
C LEU A 416 -3.07 6.54 9.58
N GLY A 417 -4.14 7.07 9.02
CA GLY A 417 -4.12 7.58 7.64
C GLY A 417 -5.51 7.79 7.06
N ALA A 418 -5.56 8.05 5.76
CA ALA A 418 -6.80 8.22 5.01
C ALA A 418 -7.36 6.90 4.51
N ALA A 419 -8.69 6.79 4.42
CA ALA A 419 -9.32 5.70 3.70
C ALA A 419 -8.94 5.75 2.22
N CYS A 420 -8.59 4.59 1.67
CA CYS A 420 -8.22 4.43 0.28
C CYS A 420 -9.36 3.75 -0.47
N ILE A 421 -9.63 4.18 -1.71
CA ILE A 421 -10.52 3.44 -2.61
C ILE A 421 -9.78 2.17 -3.07
N SER A 422 -9.98 1.08 -2.34
CA SER A 422 -9.46 -0.27 -2.62
C SER A 422 -10.59 -1.27 -2.84
N THR A 423 -10.26 -2.48 -3.31
CA THR A 423 -11.22 -3.58 -3.39
C THR A 423 -11.84 -3.86 -2.03
N HIS A 424 -11.04 -3.90 -0.95
CA HIS A 424 -11.53 -4.11 0.41
C HIS A 424 -12.53 -3.04 0.83
N PHE A 425 -12.23 -1.77 0.59
CA PHE A 425 -13.15 -0.67 0.88
C PHE A 425 -14.47 -0.80 0.09
N CYS A 426 -14.38 -1.19 -1.19
CA CYS A 426 -15.56 -1.43 -2.02
C CYS A 426 -16.40 -2.60 -1.52
N GLU A 427 -15.79 -3.71 -1.13
CA GLU A 427 -16.48 -4.87 -0.53
C GLU A 427 -17.11 -4.52 0.82
N LYS A 428 -16.43 -3.72 1.66
CA LYS A 428 -17.01 -3.17 2.90
C LYS A 428 -18.28 -2.36 2.62
N ILE A 429 -18.26 -1.49 1.61
CA ILE A 429 -19.46 -0.72 1.22
C ILE A 429 -20.57 -1.63 0.70
N LYS A 430 -20.24 -2.66 -0.09
CA LYS A 430 -21.22 -3.64 -0.60
C LYS A 430 -21.87 -4.43 0.54
N ALA A 431 -21.07 -4.93 1.48
CA ALA A 431 -21.56 -5.63 2.67
C ALA A 431 -22.44 -4.70 3.52
N PHE A 432 -21.98 -3.48 3.77
CA PHE A 432 -22.76 -2.47 4.49
C PHE A 432 -24.10 -2.16 3.80
N LYS A 433 -24.13 -2.08 2.47
CA LYS A 433 -25.37 -1.89 1.70
C LYS A 433 -26.32 -3.08 1.81
N ALA A 434 -25.79 -4.29 1.87
CA ALA A 434 -26.59 -5.49 2.07
C ALA A 434 -27.25 -5.52 3.45
N GLU A 435 -26.54 -5.08 4.49
CA GLU A 435 -27.06 -4.93 5.87
C GLU A 435 -28.05 -3.76 6.00
N HIS A 436 -27.89 -2.72 5.18
CA HIS A 436 -28.73 -1.53 5.18
C HIS A 436 -29.44 -1.30 3.82
N PRO A 437 -30.35 -2.20 3.41
CA PRO A 437 -30.90 -2.20 2.05
C PRO A 437 -31.65 -0.91 1.70
N ASN A 438 -32.29 -0.28 2.69
CA ASN A 438 -33.08 0.94 2.50
C ASN A 438 -32.26 2.24 2.63
N ALA A 439 -31.02 2.17 3.09
CA ALA A 439 -30.20 3.35 3.27
C ALA A 439 -29.61 3.85 1.95
N LYS A 440 -29.51 5.17 1.77
CA LYS A 440 -28.76 5.75 0.66
C LYS A 440 -27.28 5.81 1.04
N ILE A 441 -26.41 5.34 0.18
CA ILE A 441 -24.95 5.45 0.38
C ILE A 441 -24.43 6.54 -0.55
N VAL A 442 -23.61 7.41 -0.01
CA VAL A 442 -22.85 8.42 -0.74
C VAL A 442 -21.38 8.21 -0.40
N VAL A 443 -20.53 8.21 -1.43
CA VAL A 443 -19.08 8.23 -1.27
C VAL A 443 -18.60 9.54 -1.86
N ILE A 444 -17.92 10.35 -1.06
CA ILE A 444 -17.35 11.64 -1.46
C ILE A 444 -15.84 11.58 -1.53
#